data_AF-A0A1G0MTD5-F1
#
_entry.id   AF-A0A1G0MTD5-F1
#
_cell.length_a   1.000
_cell.length_b   1.000
_cell.length_c   1.000
_cell.angle_alpha   90.00
_cell.angle_beta   90.00
_cell.angle_gamma   90.00
#
_symmetry.space_group_name_H-M   'P 1'
#
loop_
_entity.id
_entity.type
_entity.pdbx_description
1 polymer ?
#
loop_
_entity_poly.entity_id
_entity_poly.type
_entity_poly.pdbx_seq_one_letter_code
_entity_poly.pdbx_strand_id
1 'polypeptide(L)'
;MAKTTAERQSAFRLRRNDEASHKRINTWIQSGAHRALVRLSKYLKVSQAEVIEKLIATADESVKKTLGRDADKIIRYVNGMK
;
A
#
# COMPACT_ATOMS: atom_id res chain seq x y z
N MET A 1 -1.65 -30.01 -27.09
CA MET A 1 -0.30 -30.11 -26.49
C MET A 1 -0.39 -29.72 -25.01
N ALA A 2 0.16 -30.53 -24.11
CA ALA A 2 0.19 -30.21 -22.68
C ALA A 2 1.22 -29.10 -22.44
N LYS A 3 0.85 -28.05 -21.69
CA LYS A 3 1.75 -26.92 -21.40
C LYS A 3 3.03 -27.42 -20.74
N THR A 4 4.16 -27.02 -21.31
CA THR A 4 5.48 -27.34 -20.78
C THR A 4 5.67 -26.67 -19.40
N THR A 5 6.57 -27.19 -18.60
CA THR A 5 6.86 -26.64 -17.26
C THR A 5 7.32 -25.18 -17.35
N ALA A 6 8.05 -24.82 -18.41
CA ALA A 6 8.49 -23.46 -18.68
C ALA A 6 7.31 -22.51 -18.98
N GLU A 7 6.33 -22.95 -19.76
CA GLU A 7 5.11 -22.19 -20.06
C GLU A 7 4.21 -22.03 -18.83
N ARG A 8 4.19 -23.02 -17.93
CA ARG A 8 3.50 -22.88 -16.64
C ARG A 8 4.20 -21.88 -15.73
N GLN A 9 5.53 -21.89 -15.70
CA GLN A 9 6.33 -20.97 -14.89
C GLN A 9 6.22 -19.52 -15.41
N SER A 10 6.24 -19.32 -16.73
CA SER A 10 6.05 -18.00 -17.33
C SER A 10 4.62 -17.49 -17.12
N ALA A 11 3.61 -18.33 -17.30
CA ALA A 11 2.22 -17.99 -17.00
C ALA A 11 1.99 -17.65 -15.52
N PHE A 12 2.66 -18.34 -14.60
CA PHE A 12 2.62 -18.03 -13.16
C PHE A 12 3.28 -16.68 -12.84
N ARG A 13 4.43 -16.38 -13.46
CA ARG A 13 5.12 -15.08 -13.29
C ARG A 13 4.32 -13.92 -13.88
N LEU A 14 3.67 -14.14 -15.03
CA LEU A 14 2.79 -13.17 -15.67
C LEU A 14 1.52 -12.92 -14.84
N ARG A 15 0.87 -13.97 -14.34
CA ARG A 15 -0.30 -13.85 -13.43
C ARG A 15 0.02 -13.12 -12.13
N ARG A 16 1.25 -13.25 -11.61
CA ARG A 16 1.68 -12.53 -10.40
C ARG A 16 1.84 -11.02 -10.62
N ASN A 17 2.08 -10.60 -11.85
CA ASN A 17 2.33 -9.19 -12.18
C ASN A 17 1.05 -8.39 -12.48
N ASP A 18 -0.05 -9.05 -12.86
CA ASP A 18 -1.21 -8.36 -13.45
C ASP A 18 -2.47 -8.21 -12.58
N GLU A 19 -2.61 -8.90 -11.43
CA GLU A 19 -3.84 -8.85 -10.62
C GLU A 19 -3.58 -8.51 -9.14
N ALA A 20 -3.86 -7.26 -8.75
CA ALA A 20 -4.42 -6.88 -7.43
C ALA A 20 -3.73 -7.38 -6.13
N SER A 21 -2.40 -7.56 -6.08
CA SER A 21 -1.73 -8.10 -4.88
C SER A 21 -1.23 -7.02 -3.91
N HIS A 22 -1.42 -7.26 -2.60
CA HIS A 22 -0.85 -6.46 -1.51
C HIS A 22 0.63 -6.14 -1.79
N LYS A 23 1.00 -4.85 -1.73
CA LYS A 23 2.38 -4.41 -1.92
C LYS A 23 3.10 -4.38 -0.59
N ARG A 24 4.35 -4.85 -0.58
CA ARG A 24 5.17 -4.87 0.64
C ARG A 24 5.76 -3.49 0.91
N ILE A 25 5.59 -2.99 2.14
CA ILE A 25 6.29 -1.81 2.64
C ILE A 25 7.56 -2.28 3.36
N ASN A 26 8.72 -2.09 2.73
CA ASN A 26 10.03 -2.40 3.33
C ASN A 26 10.60 -1.11 3.95
N THR A 27 10.29 -0.84 5.21
CA THR A 27 10.84 0.32 5.91
C THR A 27 11.17 0.00 7.37
N TRP A 28 12.23 0.62 7.86
CA TRP A 28 12.57 0.60 9.28
C TRP A 28 11.78 1.67 10.00
N ILE A 29 11.21 1.32 11.16
CA ILE A 29 10.49 2.27 12.02
C ILE A 29 11.14 2.30 13.41
N GLN A 30 10.99 3.44 14.09
CA GLN A 30 11.44 3.59 15.47
C GLN A 30 10.72 2.62 16.40
N SER A 31 11.40 2.11 17.44
CA SER A 31 10.83 1.13 18.36
C SER A 31 9.56 1.62 19.06
N GLY A 32 9.47 2.93 19.36
CA GLY A 32 8.27 3.54 19.94
C GLY A 32 7.06 3.45 19.02
N ALA A 33 7.24 3.70 17.72
CA ALA A 33 6.19 3.59 16.70
C ALA A 33 5.72 2.15 16.57
N HIS A 34 6.63 1.18 16.57
CA HIS A 34 6.26 -0.24 16.56
C HIS A 34 5.39 -0.62 17.77
N ARG A 35 5.77 -0.20 18.99
CA ARG A 35 4.96 -0.47 20.20
C ARG A 35 3.57 0.15 20.12
N ALA A 36 3.47 1.38 19.60
CA ALA A 36 2.19 2.04 19.39
C ALA A 36 1.31 1.27 18.38
N LEU A 37 1.88 0.83 17.27
CA LEU A 37 1.19 0.02 16.26
C LEU A 37 0.63 -1.28 16.85
N VAL A 38 1.40 -1.98 17.69
CA VAL A 38 0.95 -3.21 18.37
C VAL A 38 -0.21 -2.93 19.34
N ARG A 39 -0.16 -1.82 20.09
CA ARG A 39 -1.27 -1.44 20.98
C ARG A 39 -2.53 -1.09 20.19
N LEU A 40 -2.39 -0.32 19.11
CA LEU A 40 -3.51 0.07 18.25
C LEU A 40 -4.17 -1.15 17.60
N SER A 41 -3.39 -2.07 17.05
CA SER A 41 -3.92 -3.27 16.41
C SER A 41 -4.71 -4.13 17.41
N LYS A 42 -4.22 -4.27 18.64
CA LYS A 42 -4.90 -4.98 19.72
C LYS A 42 -6.20 -4.28 20.14
N TYR A 43 -6.15 -2.97 20.36
CA TYR A 43 -7.31 -2.20 20.81
C TYR A 43 -8.44 -2.23 19.77
N LEU A 44 -8.09 -2.06 18.49
CA LEU A 44 -9.04 -2.06 17.38
C LEU A 44 -9.42 -3.47 16.90
N LYS A 45 -8.77 -4.52 17.43
CA LYS A 45 -8.96 -5.94 17.04
C LYS A 45 -8.75 -6.19 15.54
N VAL A 46 -7.77 -5.52 14.95
CA VAL A 46 -7.42 -5.62 13.53
C VAL A 46 -5.94 -5.97 13.35
N SER A 47 -5.53 -6.29 12.13
CA SER A 47 -4.11 -6.55 11.84
C SER A 47 -3.27 -5.25 11.87
N GLN A 48 -1.97 -5.37 12.10
CA GLN A 48 -1.06 -4.21 12.02
C GLN A 48 -1.00 -3.62 10.60
N ALA A 49 -1.13 -4.47 9.57
CA ALA A 49 -1.21 -4.03 8.19
C ALA A 49 -2.44 -3.14 7.96
N GLU A 50 -3.60 -3.54 8.47
CA GLU A 50 -4.84 -2.77 8.35
C GLU A 50 -4.75 -1.42 9.08
N VAL A 51 -4.10 -1.38 10.26
CA VAL A 51 -3.84 -0.10 10.95
C VAL A 51 -2.99 0.82 10.07
N ILE A 52 -1.92 0.29 9.47
CA ILE A 52 -1.05 1.08 8.58
C ILE A 52 -1.83 1.55 7.34
N GLU A 53 -2.60 0.68 6.71
CA GLU A 53 -3.42 1.01 5.54
C GLU A 53 -4.41 2.13 5.86
N LYS A 54 -5.10 2.04 7.00
CA LYS A 54 -6.02 3.09 7.47
C LYS A 54 -5.31 4.41 7.74
N LEU A 55 -4.17 4.39 8.43
CA LEU A 55 -3.40 5.60 8.71
C LEU A 55 -2.90 6.28 7.43
N ILE A 56 -2.40 5.50 6.46
CA ILE A 56 -1.96 6.01 5.16
C ILE A 56 -3.15 6.61 4.40
N ALA A 57 -4.28 5.90 4.33
CA ALA A 57 -5.47 6.37 3.63
C ALA A 57 -6.01 7.68 4.22
N THR A 58 -6.08 7.78 5.56
CA THR A 58 -6.52 9.00 6.23
C THR A 58 -5.57 10.17 5.99
N ALA A 59 -4.26 9.93 6.05
CA ALA A 59 -3.27 10.98 5.78
C ALA A 59 -3.34 11.45 4.31
N ASP A 60 -3.43 10.52 3.37
CA ASP A 60 -3.56 10.81 1.93
C ASP A 60 -4.82 11.61 1.63
N GLU A 61 -5.95 11.23 2.21
CA GLU A 61 -7.22 11.96 2.08
C GLU A 61 -7.12 13.37 2.67
N SER A 62 -6.47 13.53 3.82
CA SER A 62 -6.25 14.85 4.42
C SER A 62 -5.44 15.76 3.51
N VAL A 63 -4.36 15.25 2.90
CA VAL A 63 -3.56 16.02 1.94
C VAL A 63 -4.39 16.41 0.73
N LYS A 64 -5.13 15.46 0.13
CA LYS A 64 -6.02 15.72 -1.00
C LYS A 64 -7.06 16.79 -0.68
N LYS A 65 -7.63 16.78 0.53
CA LYS A 65 -8.57 17.83 0.99
C LYS A 65 -7.90 19.20 1.07
N THR A 66 -6.67 19.28 1.58
CA THR A 66 -5.91 20.53 1.66
C THR A 66 -5.55 21.10 0.28
N LEU A 67 -5.27 20.25 -0.71
CA LEU A 67 -5.00 20.68 -2.09
C LEU A 67 -6.25 21.25 -2.78
N GLY A 68 -7.46 20.96 -2.26
CA GLY A 68 -8.72 21.51 -2.77
C GLY A 68 -9.14 20.92 -4.12
N ARG A 69 -9.86 21.69 -4.95
CA ARG A 69 -10.25 21.28 -6.31
C ARG A 69 -9.20 21.65 -7.38
N ASP A 70 -7.99 22.01 -6.96
CA ASP A 70 -6.90 22.34 -7.86
C ASP A 70 -6.37 21.06 -8.51
N ALA A 71 -6.88 20.77 -9.70
CA ALA A 71 -6.57 19.55 -10.44
C ALA A 71 -5.07 19.42 -10.74
N ASP A 72 -4.38 20.54 -11.02
CA ASP A 72 -2.95 20.51 -11.34
C ASP A 72 -2.12 20.11 -10.10
N LYS A 73 -2.45 20.67 -8.93
CA LYS A 73 -1.78 20.28 -7.67
C LYS A 73 -2.03 18.82 -7.30
N ILE A 74 -3.26 18.33 -7.49
CA ILE A 74 -3.59 16.93 -7.24
C ILE A 74 -2.81 16.02 -8.20
N ILE A 75 -2.77 16.36 -9.50
CA ILE A 75 -2.03 15.60 -10.52
C ILE A 75 -0.54 15.52 -10.14
N ARG A 76 0.07 16.63 -9.73
CA ARG A 76 1.47 16.65 -9.30
C ARG A 76 1.71 15.75 -8.10
N TYR A 77 0.87 15.85 -7.07
CA TYR A 77 0.97 15.01 -5.87
C TYR A 77 0.83 13.51 -6.20
N VAL A 78 -0.17 13.13 -6.99
CA VAL A 78 -0.41 11.73 -7.39
C VAL A 78 0.74 11.18 -8.23
N ASN A 79 1.31 12.01 -9.12
CA ASN A 79 2.43 11.61 -9.96
C ASN A 79 3.80 11.70 -9.26
N GLY A 80 3.84 12.15 -8.00
CA GLY A 80 5.09 12.36 -7.26
C GLY A 80 5.99 13.45 -7.87
N MET A 81 5.41 14.37 -8.64
CA MET A 81 6.11 15.48 -9.26
C MET A 81 6.26 16.62 -8.25
N LYS A 82 7.50 17.10 -8.07
CA LYS A 82 7.81 18.24 -7.21
C LYS A 82 7.31 19.55 -7.80
#